data_AF-A0A6I4TU06-F1
#
_entry.id   AF-A0A6I4TU06-F1
#
_cell.length_a   1.000
_cell.length_b   1.000
_cell.length_c   1.000
_cell.angle_alpha   90.00
_cell.angle_beta   90.00
_cell.angle_gamma   90.00
#
_symmetry.space_group_name_H-M   'P 1'
#
loop_
_entity.id
_entity.type
_entity.pdbx_description
1 polymer ?
#
loop_
_entity_poly.entity_id
_entity_poly.type
_entity_poly.pdbx_seq_one_letter_code
_entity_poly.pdbx_strand_id
1 'polypeptide(L)'
;MEAALSAASLSRCVESCGDTLSFEAGSGRGGAFWRSSQEIAQPLSYRIANPAGLHIGCGIASIETHSRGLGGFSFSGSGITAMLCPEGAQDFHTQLRGQSARACGIFLSLADMAGTGNAAVQEIAFTLELDAPLQASSELPRGLIARLCAPVEPWFQGAARDLAFEARALEMTALALSWLTRAHAMEPAPQIHQRYALAARDVLDHRLADPPTLAELAREVGINPRSLTEVFRRCFGTSVAAYVTERRLDLALTLLEQGMTPGAAAHQIGFTASHLSNAFHRRFGFRPSDLRRGRKFPPSQG
;
A
#
# COMPACT_ATOMS: atom_id res chain seq x y z
N MET A 1 30.64 -8.21 8.83
CA MET A 1 30.83 -6.76 9.09
C MET A 1 30.22 -5.96 7.93
N GLU A 2 28.96 -6.26 7.60
CA GLU A 2 28.24 -5.75 6.41
C GLU A 2 26.80 -5.31 6.75
N ALA A 3 26.45 -5.26 8.04
CA ALA A 3 25.20 -4.72 8.55
C ALA A 3 25.18 -3.16 8.60
N ALA A 4 26.25 -2.51 8.14
CA ALA A 4 26.45 -1.07 8.26
C ALA A 4 25.85 -0.26 7.09
N LEU A 5 25.41 -0.89 6.01
CA LEU A 5 25.00 -0.17 4.79
C LEU A 5 23.53 0.31 4.76
N SER A 6 22.64 -0.16 5.65
CA SER A 6 21.27 0.38 5.74
C SER A 6 21.14 1.55 6.72
N ALA A 7 21.66 1.41 7.95
CA ALA A 7 21.55 2.46 8.96
C ALA A 7 22.48 3.67 8.70
N ALA A 8 23.73 3.47 8.23
CA ALA A 8 24.66 4.59 8.00
C ALA A 8 24.40 5.36 6.70
N SER A 9 23.83 4.71 5.68
CA SER A 9 23.42 5.36 4.43
C SER A 9 22.13 6.15 4.61
N LEU A 10 21.18 5.63 5.40
CA LEU A 10 20.00 6.39 5.86
C LEU A 10 20.40 7.47 6.86
N SER A 11 21.40 7.25 7.73
CA SER A 11 21.98 8.28 8.63
C SER A 11 22.58 9.46 7.87
N ARG A 12 23.15 9.26 6.68
CA ARG A 12 23.62 10.36 5.82
C ARG A 12 22.48 11.13 5.16
N CYS A 13 21.32 10.50 4.90
CA CYS A 13 20.09 11.23 4.61
C CYS A 13 19.57 11.98 5.86
N VAL A 14 19.70 11.39 7.05
CA VAL A 14 19.30 11.98 8.35
C VAL A 14 20.06 13.28 8.63
N GLU A 15 21.35 13.35 8.35
CA GLU A 15 22.17 14.56 8.53
C GLU A 15 21.66 15.78 7.74
N SER A 16 20.94 15.58 6.64
CA SER A 16 20.32 16.65 5.84
C SER A 16 18.92 17.08 6.30
N CYS A 17 18.29 16.32 7.21
CA CYS A 17 16.86 16.41 7.55
C CYS A 17 16.56 16.99 8.94
N GLY A 18 17.59 17.26 9.76
CA GLY A 18 17.44 17.84 11.10
C GLY A 18 16.63 16.99 12.09
N ASP A 19 16.16 17.59 13.20
CA ASP A 19 15.49 16.93 14.33
C ASP A 19 14.11 16.28 14.01
N THR A 20 13.63 16.40 12.77
CA THR A 20 12.28 15.97 12.36
C THR A 20 12.18 14.50 11.97
N LEU A 21 13.32 13.80 11.86
CA LEU A 21 13.40 12.40 11.43
C LEU A 21 13.66 11.46 12.61
N SER A 22 12.68 10.62 12.92
CA SER A 22 12.84 9.47 13.81
C SER A 22 13.24 8.24 13.01
N PHE A 23 14.26 7.52 13.46
CA PHE A 23 14.78 6.30 12.82
C PHE A 23 15.05 5.20 13.86
N GLU A 24 14.67 3.96 13.55
CA GLU A 24 15.02 2.79 14.36
C GLU A 24 15.42 1.65 13.41
N ALA A 25 16.40 0.85 13.83
CA ALA A 25 16.83 -0.32 13.08
C ALA A 25 17.24 -1.46 14.02
N GLY A 26 17.13 -2.68 13.50
CA GLY A 26 17.57 -3.90 14.15
C GLY A 26 17.94 -4.95 13.11
N SER A 27 18.61 -6.01 13.52
CA SER A 27 19.00 -7.10 12.62
C SER A 27 18.74 -8.43 13.30
N GLY A 28 18.24 -9.39 12.55
CA GLY A 28 17.96 -10.75 13.02
C GLY A 28 18.03 -11.75 11.87
N ARG A 29 17.58 -12.98 12.09
CA ARG A 29 17.64 -14.03 11.07
C ARG A 29 16.77 -13.73 9.84
N GLY A 30 15.74 -12.89 10.02
CA GLY A 30 14.87 -12.42 8.95
C GLY A 30 15.42 -11.24 8.13
N GLY A 31 16.66 -10.80 8.39
CA GLY A 31 17.28 -9.65 7.73
C GLY A 31 17.40 -8.41 8.62
N ALA A 32 17.91 -7.34 8.04
CA ALA A 32 18.01 -6.03 8.68
C ALA A 32 16.70 -5.26 8.51
N PHE A 33 15.98 -5.02 9.61
CA PHE A 33 14.77 -4.21 9.63
C PHE A 33 15.11 -2.75 9.96
N TRP A 34 14.40 -1.82 9.34
CA TRP A 34 14.44 -0.40 9.66
C TRP A 34 13.06 0.24 9.62
N ARG A 35 12.88 1.33 10.36
CA ARG A 35 11.74 2.24 10.23
C ARG A 35 12.19 3.70 10.27
N SER A 36 11.42 4.55 9.61
CA SER A 36 11.57 5.99 9.63
C SER A 36 10.22 6.69 9.80
N SER A 37 10.22 7.87 10.40
CA SER A 37 9.07 8.77 10.48
C SER A 37 9.58 10.19 10.41
N GLN A 38 9.03 10.99 9.52
CA GLN A 38 9.52 12.33 9.27
C GLN A 38 8.37 13.30 9.01
N GLU A 39 8.46 14.50 9.56
CA GLU A 39 7.66 15.65 9.13
C GLU A 39 8.32 16.35 7.94
N ILE A 40 7.53 16.65 6.92
CA ILE A 40 8.01 17.21 5.66
C ILE A 40 7.48 18.63 5.54
N ALA A 41 8.31 19.61 5.89
CA ALA A 41 7.97 21.03 5.78
C ALA A 41 7.97 21.52 4.32
N GLN A 42 8.86 20.95 3.50
CA GLN A 42 9.01 21.24 2.07
C GLN A 42 9.34 19.95 1.31
N PRO A 43 8.99 19.84 0.00
CA PRO A 43 9.32 18.66 -0.79
C PRO A 43 10.80 18.30 -0.67
N LEU A 44 11.07 17.04 -0.34
CA LEU A 44 12.43 16.53 -0.12
C LEU A 44 12.83 15.68 -1.33
N SER A 45 14.08 15.83 -1.75
CA SER A 45 14.64 15.03 -2.84
C SER A 45 16.00 14.49 -2.42
N TYR A 46 16.19 13.18 -2.50
CA TYR A 46 17.44 12.53 -2.08
C TYR A 46 17.84 11.38 -3.01
N ARG A 47 19.07 10.90 -2.83
CA ARG A 47 19.58 9.71 -3.51
C ARG A 47 20.03 8.66 -2.50
N ILE A 48 19.70 7.41 -2.78
CA ILE A 48 20.16 6.28 -1.98
C ILE A 48 20.76 5.24 -2.93
N ALA A 49 21.93 4.74 -2.55
CA ALA A 49 22.54 3.57 -3.17
C ALA A 49 22.10 2.33 -2.38
N ASN A 50 21.26 1.49 -2.98
CA ASN A 50 20.79 0.27 -2.35
C ASN A 50 21.78 -0.88 -2.65
N PRO A 51 22.26 -1.62 -1.64
CA PRO A 51 23.14 -2.77 -1.82
C PRO A 51 22.42 -3.92 -2.55
N ALA A 52 23.22 -4.83 -3.11
CA ALA A 52 22.73 -6.05 -3.73
C ALA A 52 21.97 -6.94 -2.73
N GLY A 53 20.84 -7.51 -3.16
CA GLY A 53 19.97 -8.33 -2.32
C GLY A 53 18.49 -7.92 -2.41
N LEU A 54 17.69 -8.53 -1.54
CA LEU A 54 16.25 -8.31 -1.48
C LEU A 54 15.91 -7.16 -0.53
N HIS A 55 15.16 -6.20 -1.06
CA HIS A 55 14.60 -5.07 -0.33
C HIS A 55 13.09 -5.16 -0.37
N ILE A 56 12.45 -5.10 0.80
CA ILE A 56 10.99 -4.98 0.90
C ILE A 56 10.71 -3.75 1.76
N GLY A 57 9.93 -2.81 1.23
CA GLY A 57 9.58 -1.57 1.92
C GLY A 57 8.08 -1.37 1.95
N CYS A 58 7.56 -0.72 2.98
CA CYS A 58 6.20 -0.21 2.97
C CYS A 58 6.10 1.10 3.75
N GLY A 59 5.10 1.91 3.44
CA GLY A 59 4.96 3.19 4.12
C GLY A 59 3.68 3.93 3.78
N ILE A 60 3.47 5.02 4.50
CA ILE A 60 2.44 6.02 4.24
C ILE A 60 3.16 7.31 3.87
N ALA A 61 3.18 7.64 2.59
CA ALA A 61 3.91 8.78 2.04
C ALA A 61 3.32 9.19 0.68
N SER A 62 3.69 10.38 0.21
CA SER A 62 3.59 10.72 -1.21
C SER A 62 5.00 10.66 -1.80
N ILE A 63 5.29 9.59 -2.53
CA ILE A 63 6.64 9.26 -3.00
C ILE A 63 6.65 9.05 -4.50
N GLU A 64 7.74 9.49 -5.12
CA GLU A 64 8.12 9.17 -6.49
C GLU A 64 9.60 8.77 -6.48
N THR A 65 9.89 7.56 -6.95
CA THR A 65 11.23 6.98 -6.92
C THR A 65 11.58 6.41 -8.28
N HIS A 66 12.80 6.67 -8.75
CA HIS A 66 13.31 6.19 -10.03
C HIS A 66 14.76 5.70 -9.92
N SER A 67 15.08 4.65 -10.68
CA SER A 67 16.42 4.11 -10.89
C SER A 67 16.64 3.82 -12.37
N ARG A 68 17.86 4.06 -12.85
CA ARG A 68 18.23 3.86 -14.27
C ARG A 68 18.19 2.39 -14.69
N GLY A 69 18.42 1.46 -13.77
CA GLY A 69 18.49 0.02 -14.07
C GLY A 69 17.24 -0.77 -13.69
N LEU A 70 16.49 -0.30 -12.69
CA LEU A 70 15.38 -1.04 -12.09
C LEU A 70 14.00 -0.42 -12.34
N GLY A 71 13.94 0.74 -13.01
CA GLY A 71 12.69 1.47 -13.21
C GLY A 71 12.31 2.31 -12.01
N GLY A 72 11.01 2.56 -11.82
CA GLY A 72 10.52 3.45 -10.78
C GLY A 72 9.12 3.12 -10.30
N PHE A 73 8.73 3.73 -9.20
CA PHE A 73 7.39 3.63 -8.63
C PHE A 73 6.94 4.99 -8.10
N SER A 74 5.63 5.17 -8.02
CA SER A 74 5.04 6.28 -7.30
C SER A 74 3.76 5.85 -6.62
N PHE A 75 3.49 6.43 -5.45
CA PHE A 75 2.20 6.30 -4.77
C PHE A 75 1.98 7.48 -3.83
N SER A 76 0.70 7.74 -3.54
CA SER A 76 0.27 8.70 -2.52
C SER A 76 -0.66 8.01 -1.54
N GLY A 77 -0.29 7.98 -0.27
CA GLY A 77 -0.97 7.20 0.76
C GLY A 77 -0.17 5.96 1.16
N SER A 78 -0.84 4.84 1.44
CA SER A 78 -0.19 3.59 1.79
C SER A 78 0.35 2.86 0.57
N GLY A 79 1.58 2.34 0.66
CA GLY A 79 2.18 1.53 -0.38
C GLY A 79 3.16 0.50 0.14
N ILE A 80 3.46 -0.48 -0.71
CA ILE A 80 4.49 -1.51 -0.54
C ILE A 80 5.36 -1.57 -1.79
N THR A 81 6.62 -1.91 -1.61
CA THR A 81 7.59 -2.18 -2.65
C THR A 81 8.34 -3.47 -2.33
N ALA A 82 8.65 -4.23 -3.36
CA ALA A 82 9.59 -5.34 -3.27
C ALA A 82 10.56 -5.23 -4.45
N MET A 83 11.83 -5.44 -4.16
CA MET A 83 12.89 -5.19 -5.12
C MET A 83 14.05 -6.15 -4.90
N LEU A 84 14.49 -6.78 -5.98
CA LEU A 84 15.70 -7.58 -6.01
C LEU A 84 16.81 -6.78 -6.72
N CYS A 85 17.75 -6.26 -5.95
CA CYS A 85 18.91 -5.56 -6.49
C CYS A 85 19.98 -6.57 -6.94
N PRO A 86 20.46 -6.49 -8.20
CA PRO A 86 21.58 -7.30 -8.66
C PRO A 86 22.90 -6.89 -7.99
N GLU A 87 23.97 -7.62 -8.26
CA GLU A 87 25.31 -7.22 -7.84
C GLU A 87 25.68 -5.81 -8.34
N GLY A 88 26.30 -5.02 -7.48
CA GLY A 88 26.57 -3.60 -7.70
C GLY A 88 25.47 -2.70 -7.14
N ALA A 89 25.87 -1.67 -6.40
CA ALA A 89 24.93 -0.75 -5.75
C ALA A 89 24.03 -0.05 -6.77
N GLN A 90 22.73 -0.02 -6.51
CA GLN A 90 21.74 0.58 -7.39
C GLN A 90 21.35 1.96 -6.87
N ASP A 91 21.55 2.99 -7.69
CA ASP A 91 21.17 4.35 -7.36
C ASP A 91 19.68 4.58 -7.57
N PHE A 92 19.04 5.10 -6.53
CA PHE A 92 17.65 5.53 -6.51
C PHE A 92 17.58 7.03 -6.27
N HIS A 93 16.84 7.72 -7.10
CA HIS A 93 16.42 9.09 -6.86
C HIS A 93 14.99 9.09 -6.35
N THR A 94 14.77 9.69 -5.17
CA THR A 94 13.45 9.71 -4.53
C THR A 94 13.04 11.13 -4.23
N GLN A 95 11.80 11.46 -4.56
CA GLN A 95 11.10 12.67 -4.17
C GLN A 95 9.99 12.33 -3.18
N LEU A 96 10.02 12.97 -2.03
CA LEU A 96 8.97 12.93 -1.03
C LEU A 96 8.20 14.24 -1.01
N ARG A 97 6.88 14.14 -0.95
CA ARG A 97 5.94 15.26 -0.86
C ARG A 97 4.94 14.99 0.28
N GLY A 98 4.18 16.02 0.64
CA GLY A 98 3.18 15.97 1.70
C GLY A 98 3.72 16.52 3.02
N GLN A 99 2.96 16.31 4.09
CA GLN A 99 3.26 16.86 5.42
C GLN A 99 4.04 15.88 6.31
N SER A 100 3.93 14.58 6.05
CA SER A 100 4.67 13.56 6.78
C SER A 100 4.87 12.31 5.94
N ALA A 101 5.92 11.55 6.26
CA ALA A 101 6.18 10.23 5.72
C ALA A 101 6.52 9.26 6.85
N ARG A 102 5.95 8.05 6.78
CA ARG A 102 6.30 6.94 7.66
C ARG A 102 6.63 5.75 6.79
N ALA A 103 7.76 5.11 7.04
CA ALA A 103 8.17 3.95 6.27
C ALA A 103 8.86 2.92 7.16
N CYS A 104 8.83 1.67 6.75
CA CYS A 104 9.69 0.63 7.26
C CYS A 104 10.09 -0.31 6.13
N GLY A 105 11.16 -1.05 6.35
CA GLY A 105 11.65 -2.00 5.36
C GLY A 105 12.54 -3.06 5.96
N ILE A 106 12.74 -4.11 5.17
CA ILE A 106 13.74 -5.14 5.41
C ILE A 106 14.72 -5.18 4.26
N PHE A 107 15.96 -5.51 4.61
CA PHE A 107 17.02 -5.81 3.67
C PHE A 107 17.61 -7.18 4.01
N LEU A 108 17.70 -8.05 3.01
CA LEU A 108 18.47 -9.29 3.06
C LEU A 108 19.56 -9.23 1.99
N SER A 109 20.82 -9.43 2.39
CA SER A 109 21.90 -9.59 1.41
C SER A 109 21.72 -10.89 0.62
N LEU A 110 22.38 -11.00 -0.53
CA LEU A 110 22.38 -12.25 -1.31
C LEU A 110 22.85 -13.47 -0.48
N ALA A 111 23.82 -13.25 0.42
CA ALA A 111 24.30 -14.28 1.35
C ALA A 111 23.24 -14.66 2.39
N ASP A 112 22.56 -13.66 2.99
CA ASP A 112 21.49 -13.92 3.95
C ASP A 112 20.33 -14.67 3.28
N MET A 113 19.95 -14.29 2.06
CA MET A 113 18.89 -14.96 1.31
C MET A 113 19.20 -16.46 1.14
N ALA A 114 20.43 -16.80 0.72
CA ALA A 114 20.88 -18.18 0.57
C ALA A 114 20.94 -18.92 1.93
N GLY A 115 21.31 -18.23 3.01
CA GLY A 115 21.47 -18.79 4.35
C GLY A 115 20.20 -18.87 5.19
N THR A 116 19.12 -18.16 4.85
CA THR A 116 17.91 -18.09 5.70
C THR A 116 17.18 -19.42 5.85
N GLY A 117 17.24 -20.30 4.84
CA GLY A 117 16.37 -21.47 4.73
C GLY A 117 14.87 -21.13 4.65
N ASN A 118 14.51 -19.86 4.44
CA ASN A 118 13.13 -19.40 4.41
C ASN A 118 12.59 -19.46 2.97
N ALA A 119 11.74 -20.45 2.69
CA ALA A 119 11.14 -20.65 1.38
C ALA A 119 10.39 -19.40 0.86
N ALA A 120 9.80 -18.60 1.75
CA ALA A 120 9.10 -17.37 1.37
C ALA A 120 10.04 -16.34 0.72
N VAL A 121 11.27 -16.20 1.23
CA VAL A 121 12.26 -15.26 0.68
C VAL A 121 12.65 -15.68 -0.74
N GLN A 122 12.83 -16.99 -0.94
CA GLN A 122 13.17 -17.55 -2.25
C GLN A 122 12.03 -17.40 -3.25
N GLU A 123 10.78 -17.60 -2.81
CA GLU A 123 9.59 -17.41 -3.65
C GLU A 123 9.38 -15.95 -4.05
N ILE A 124 9.60 -15.01 -3.13
CA ILE A 124 9.58 -13.57 -3.43
C ILE A 124 10.67 -13.23 -4.46
N ALA A 125 11.90 -13.67 -4.24
CA ALA A 125 13.02 -13.41 -5.15
C ALA A 125 12.72 -13.97 -6.56
N PHE A 126 12.27 -15.22 -6.64
CA PHE A 126 11.88 -15.86 -7.89
C PHE A 126 10.77 -15.08 -8.63
N THR A 127 9.75 -14.60 -7.90
CA THR A 127 8.67 -13.80 -8.50
C THR A 127 9.20 -12.49 -9.09
N LEU A 128 10.13 -11.83 -8.40
CA LEU A 128 10.75 -10.58 -8.88
C LEU A 128 11.68 -10.82 -10.08
N GLU A 129 12.41 -11.93 -10.12
CA GLU A 129 13.22 -12.32 -11.28
C GLU A 129 12.37 -12.61 -12.53
N LEU A 130 11.20 -13.23 -12.32
CA LEU A 130 10.31 -13.65 -13.40
C LEU A 130 9.52 -12.48 -14.00
N ASP A 131 8.91 -11.65 -13.16
CA ASP A 131 7.98 -10.61 -13.61
C ASP A 131 8.69 -9.26 -13.81
N ALA A 132 9.29 -8.72 -12.75
CA ALA A 132 10.04 -7.46 -12.76
C ALA A 132 10.85 -7.31 -11.46
N PRO A 133 12.13 -6.86 -11.53
CA PRO A 133 13.02 -6.81 -10.37
C PRO A 133 12.65 -5.72 -9.36
N LEU A 134 11.71 -4.82 -9.71
CA LEU A 134 11.11 -3.83 -8.83
C LEU A 134 9.60 -3.85 -9.07
N GLN A 135 8.84 -4.08 -8.01
CA GLN A 135 7.39 -4.02 -8.02
C GLN A 135 6.90 -3.09 -6.90
N ALA A 136 5.73 -2.49 -7.11
CA ALA A 136 5.09 -1.64 -6.12
C ALA A 136 3.57 -1.77 -6.18
N SER A 137 2.90 -1.54 -5.06
CA SER A 137 1.45 -1.46 -4.99
C SER A 137 0.99 -0.43 -3.96
N SER A 138 -0.15 0.20 -4.24
CA SER A 138 -0.86 1.10 -3.31
C SER A 138 -2.17 0.50 -2.78
N GLU A 139 -2.42 -0.79 -3.05
CA GLU A 139 -3.70 -1.45 -2.75
C GLU A 139 -3.79 -2.01 -1.32
N LEU A 140 -2.70 -1.95 -0.55
CA LEU A 140 -2.68 -2.50 0.80
C LEU A 140 -3.45 -1.63 1.81
N PRO A 141 -4.17 -2.24 2.77
CA PRO A 141 -4.92 -1.50 3.78
C PRO A 141 -4.00 -0.59 4.61
N ARG A 142 -4.34 0.70 4.67
CA ARG A 142 -3.57 1.71 5.42
C ARG A 142 -3.33 1.34 6.89
N GLY A 143 -4.30 0.70 7.54
CA GLY A 143 -4.17 0.28 8.95
C GLY A 143 -3.09 -0.78 9.18
N LEU A 144 -2.91 -1.69 8.22
CA LEU A 144 -1.85 -2.71 8.26
C LEU A 144 -0.47 -2.05 8.14
N ILE A 145 -0.31 -1.16 7.15
CA ILE A 145 0.94 -0.42 6.95
C ILE A 145 1.25 0.48 8.15
N ALA A 146 0.24 1.16 8.70
CA ALA A 146 0.41 1.98 9.90
C ALA A 146 0.93 1.17 11.10
N ARG A 147 0.45 -0.07 11.28
CA ARG A 147 0.93 -0.98 12.33
C ARG A 147 2.39 -1.36 12.11
N LEU A 148 2.77 -1.71 10.88
CA LEU A 148 4.15 -2.07 10.54
C LEU A 148 5.14 -0.92 10.74
N CYS A 149 4.73 0.30 10.42
CA CYS A 149 5.57 1.50 10.59
C CYS A 149 5.59 2.05 12.03
N ALA A 150 4.81 1.48 12.95
CA ALA A 150 4.77 1.92 14.34
C ALA A 150 6.11 1.62 15.07
N PRO A 151 6.51 2.44 16.06
CA PRO A 151 7.69 2.18 16.88
C PRO A 151 7.64 0.81 17.57
N VAL A 152 8.81 0.23 17.82
CA VAL A 152 8.88 -0.94 18.72
C VAL A 152 8.64 -0.46 20.15
N GLU A 153 7.79 -1.18 20.88
CA GLU A 153 7.42 -0.82 22.25
C GLU A 153 8.66 -0.70 23.15
N PRO A 154 8.84 0.40 23.90
CA PRO A 154 10.01 0.62 24.77
C PRO A 154 10.21 -0.44 25.85
N TRP A 155 9.17 -1.23 26.14
CA TRP A 155 9.23 -2.37 27.05
C TRP A 155 10.22 -3.45 26.57
N PHE A 156 10.40 -3.60 25.26
CA PHE A 156 11.34 -4.56 24.70
C PHE A 156 12.76 -3.97 24.72
N GLN A 157 13.67 -4.65 25.43
CA GLN A 157 15.06 -4.27 25.61
C GLN A 157 16.00 -5.44 25.28
N GLY A 158 17.25 -5.13 24.91
CA GLY A 158 18.27 -6.13 24.57
C GLY A 158 17.75 -7.17 23.58
N ALA A 159 18.00 -8.45 23.87
CA ALA A 159 17.58 -9.57 23.03
C ALA A 159 16.06 -9.61 22.74
N ALA A 160 15.21 -9.13 23.66
CA ALA A 160 13.77 -9.05 23.41
C ALA A 160 13.43 -8.01 22.34
N ARG A 161 14.20 -6.91 22.27
CA ARG A 161 14.06 -5.92 21.21
C ARG A 161 14.51 -6.46 19.86
N ASP A 162 15.60 -7.23 19.84
CA ASP A 162 16.08 -7.89 18.62
C ASP A 162 15.04 -8.87 18.07
N LEU A 163 14.43 -9.67 18.95
CA LEU A 163 13.31 -10.55 18.59
C LEU A 163 12.09 -9.78 18.07
N ALA A 164 11.77 -8.62 18.64
CA ALA A 164 10.68 -7.78 18.14
C ALA A 164 10.94 -7.24 16.73
N PHE A 165 12.20 -6.88 16.41
CA PHE A 165 12.60 -6.51 15.06
C PHE A 165 12.55 -7.71 14.10
N GLU A 166 13.01 -8.88 14.53
CA GLU A 166 12.94 -10.10 13.72
C GLU A 166 11.49 -10.50 13.43
N ALA A 167 10.60 -10.42 14.42
CA ALA A 167 9.17 -10.65 14.23
C ALA A 167 8.56 -9.67 13.22
N ARG A 168 8.97 -8.39 13.25
CA ARG A 168 8.52 -7.39 12.29
C ARG A 168 9.03 -7.68 10.89
N ALA A 169 10.27 -8.13 10.77
CA ALA A 169 10.85 -8.53 9.50
C ALA A 169 10.08 -9.69 8.87
N LEU A 170 9.75 -10.71 9.68
CA LEU A 170 8.92 -11.84 9.25
C LEU A 170 7.50 -11.40 8.85
N GLU A 171 6.88 -10.47 9.58
CA GLU A 171 5.58 -9.90 9.22
C GLU A 171 5.64 -9.19 7.85
N MET A 172 6.71 -8.43 7.59
CA MET A 172 6.95 -7.79 6.28
C MET A 172 7.17 -8.81 5.15
N THR A 173 7.97 -9.84 5.39
CA THR A 173 8.18 -10.93 4.41
C THR A 173 6.87 -11.64 4.09
N ALA A 174 6.06 -11.96 5.10
CA ALA A 174 4.75 -12.58 4.91
C ALA A 174 3.80 -11.67 4.12
N LEU A 175 3.83 -10.37 4.38
CA LEU A 175 3.06 -9.38 3.62
C LEU A 175 3.49 -9.32 2.15
N ALA A 176 4.80 -9.24 1.89
CA ALA A 176 5.32 -9.21 0.53
C ALA A 176 5.00 -10.49 -0.24
N LEU A 177 5.18 -11.65 0.39
CA LEU A 177 4.80 -12.94 -0.20
C LEU A 177 3.31 -12.95 -0.52
N SER A 178 2.45 -12.58 0.44
CA SER A 178 0.99 -12.55 0.23
C SER A 178 0.59 -11.60 -0.88
N TRP A 179 1.25 -10.45 -1.00
CA TRP A 179 0.98 -9.47 -2.05
C TRP A 179 1.41 -10.00 -3.42
N LEU A 180 2.65 -10.46 -3.56
CA LEU A 180 3.22 -10.96 -4.81
C LEU A 180 2.52 -12.24 -5.28
N THR A 181 2.25 -13.18 -4.37
CA THR A 181 1.52 -14.41 -4.69
C THR A 181 0.06 -14.14 -5.00
N ARG A 182 -0.62 -13.16 -4.37
CA ARG A 182 -1.98 -12.77 -4.80
C ARG A 182 -1.97 -12.14 -6.17
N ALA A 183 -0.98 -11.30 -6.47
CA ALA A 183 -0.80 -10.72 -7.79
C ALA A 183 -0.54 -11.83 -8.85
N HIS A 184 0.14 -12.91 -8.47
CA HIS A 184 0.47 -14.04 -9.35
C HIS A 184 -0.64 -15.11 -9.46
N ALA A 185 -1.31 -15.45 -8.35
CA ALA A 185 -2.40 -16.43 -8.26
C ALA A 185 -3.71 -15.89 -8.85
N MET A 186 -3.89 -14.58 -8.85
CA MET A 186 -4.74 -13.93 -9.83
C MET A 186 -4.01 -14.02 -11.17
N GLU A 187 -4.02 -15.19 -11.83
CA GLU A 187 -3.43 -15.39 -13.16
C GLU A 187 -3.67 -14.10 -13.96
N PRO A 188 -2.66 -13.48 -14.59
CA PRO A 188 -2.90 -12.25 -15.33
C PRO A 188 -3.94 -12.57 -16.38
N ALA A 189 -5.12 -11.93 -16.26
CA ALA A 189 -6.02 -11.91 -17.39
C ALA A 189 -5.15 -11.37 -18.55
N PRO A 190 -5.06 -12.06 -19.71
CA PRO A 190 -4.12 -11.71 -20.79
C PRO A 190 -4.00 -10.20 -20.91
N GLN A 191 -2.83 -9.55 -20.97
CA GLN A 191 -2.65 -8.07 -20.80
C GLN A 191 -3.79 -7.18 -21.37
N ILE A 192 -4.39 -7.61 -22.48
CA ILE A 192 -5.63 -7.11 -23.09
C ILE A 192 -6.86 -7.03 -22.14
N HIS A 193 -7.06 -7.96 -21.22
CA HIS A 193 -8.11 -8.01 -20.21
C HIS A 193 -7.86 -7.05 -19.04
N GLN A 194 -6.60 -6.89 -18.60
CA GLN A 194 -6.24 -5.92 -17.56
C GLN A 194 -6.48 -4.48 -18.03
N ARG A 195 -6.13 -4.14 -19.27
CA ARG A 195 -6.45 -2.80 -19.83
C ARG A 195 -7.94 -2.50 -19.83
N TYR A 196 -8.81 -3.49 -20.09
CA TYR A 196 -10.26 -3.28 -20.09
C TYR A 196 -10.81 -3.10 -18.68
N ALA A 197 -10.29 -3.84 -17.71
CA ALA A 197 -10.67 -3.67 -16.32
C ALA A 197 -10.25 -2.29 -15.79
N LEU A 198 -9.01 -1.86 -16.07
CA LEU A 198 -8.51 -0.53 -15.70
C LEU A 198 -9.30 0.59 -16.39
N ALA A 199 -9.54 0.49 -17.69
CA ALA A 199 -10.36 1.47 -18.41
C ALA A 199 -11.79 1.56 -17.84
N ALA A 200 -12.39 0.41 -17.49
CA ALA A 200 -13.71 0.38 -16.86
C ALA A 200 -13.70 1.04 -15.47
N ARG A 201 -12.66 0.80 -14.67
CA ARG A 201 -12.49 1.45 -13.36
C ARG A 201 -12.39 2.97 -13.52
N ASP A 202 -11.56 3.45 -14.43
CA ASP A 202 -11.34 4.88 -14.63
C ASP A 202 -12.65 5.57 -15.05
N VAL A 203 -13.45 4.95 -15.93
CA VAL A 203 -14.79 5.42 -16.29
C VAL A 203 -15.73 5.52 -15.07
N LEU A 204 -15.72 4.49 -14.21
CA LEU A 204 -16.58 4.45 -13.02
C LEU A 204 -16.18 5.49 -11.97
N ASP A 205 -14.88 5.67 -11.73
CA ASP A 205 -14.38 6.67 -10.77
C ASP A 205 -14.74 8.11 -11.20
N HIS A 206 -14.83 8.39 -12.51
CA HIS A 206 -15.26 9.69 -13.04
C HIS A 206 -16.79 9.89 -13.02
N ARG A 207 -17.56 8.79 -12.97
CA ARG A 207 -19.03 8.81 -13.06
C ARG A 207 -19.69 8.08 -11.90
N LEU A 208 -19.21 8.29 -10.68
CA LEU A 208 -19.75 7.61 -9.50
C LEU A 208 -21.22 7.96 -9.22
N ALA A 209 -21.65 9.20 -9.43
CA ALA A 209 -23.04 9.63 -9.19
C ALA A 209 -24.04 8.98 -10.16
N ASP A 210 -23.63 8.82 -11.42
CA ASP A 210 -24.46 8.26 -12.50
C ASP A 210 -23.59 7.33 -13.38
N PRO A 211 -23.29 6.12 -12.89
CA PRO A 211 -22.42 5.19 -13.58
C PRO A 211 -23.14 4.60 -14.78
N PRO A 212 -22.43 4.35 -15.89
CA PRO A 212 -23.02 3.62 -17.02
C PRO A 212 -23.52 2.25 -16.58
N THR A 213 -24.58 1.77 -17.24
CA THR A 213 -25.00 0.38 -17.08
C THR A 213 -23.86 -0.56 -17.49
N LEU A 214 -23.88 -1.81 -17.00
CA LEU A 214 -22.85 -2.79 -17.37
C LEU A 214 -22.72 -2.97 -18.90
N ALA A 215 -23.84 -2.86 -19.62
CA ALA A 215 -23.85 -2.95 -21.08
C ALA A 215 -23.19 -1.74 -21.76
N GLU A 216 -23.46 -0.53 -21.27
CA GLU A 216 -22.84 0.70 -21.77
C GLU A 216 -21.35 0.74 -21.45
N LEU A 217 -20.98 0.37 -20.22
CA LEU A 217 -19.59 0.32 -19.78
C LEU A 217 -18.78 -0.67 -20.63
N ALA A 218 -19.33 -1.87 -20.88
CA ALA A 218 -18.69 -2.86 -21.72
C ALA A 218 -18.49 -2.36 -23.15
N ARG A 219 -19.52 -1.72 -23.72
CA ARG A 219 -19.45 -1.09 -25.06
C ARG A 219 -18.39 0.00 -25.13
N GLU A 220 -18.27 0.82 -24.09
CA GLU A 220 -17.32 1.93 -24.03
C GLU A 220 -15.86 1.45 -23.94
N VAL A 221 -15.60 0.41 -23.16
CA VAL A 221 -14.25 -0.17 -23.04
C VAL A 221 -13.92 -1.21 -24.12
N GLY A 222 -14.88 -1.51 -25.01
CA GLY A 222 -14.66 -2.33 -26.20
C GLY A 222 -14.76 -3.84 -26.00
N ILE A 223 -15.53 -4.32 -25.02
CA ILE A 223 -15.80 -5.76 -24.79
C ILE A 223 -17.27 -6.05 -24.51
N ASN A 224 -17.63 -7.33 -24.40
CA ASN A 224 -18.99 -7.72 -24.03
C ASN A 224 -19.19 -7.71 -22.49
N PRO A 225 -20.45 -7.61 -21.98
CA PRO A 225 -20.74 -7.48 -20.54
C PRO A 225 -20.28 -8.67 -19.68
N ARG A 226 -20.33 -9.89 -20.24
CA ARG A 226 -19.89 -11.10 -19.53
C ARG A 226 -18.38 -11.06 -19.32
N SER A 227 -17.62 -10.81 -20.39
CA SER A 227 -16.17 -10.67 -20.32
C SER A 227 -15.79 -9.53 -19.40
N LEU A 228 -16.49 -8.39 -19.42
CA LEU A 228 -16.24 -7.29 -18.49
C LEU A 228 -16.41 -7.73 -17.03
N THR A 229 -17.47 -8.45 -16.71
CA THR A 229 -17.70 -8.94 -15.33
C THR A 229 -16.59 -9.90 -14.88
N GLU A 230 -16.20 -10.83 -15.76
CA GLU A 230 -15.14 -11.80 -15.50
C GLU A 230 -13.78 -11.12 -15.29
N VAL A 231 -13.37 -10.22 -16.20
CA VAL A 231 -12.08 -9.53 -16.10
C VAL A 231 -12.06 -8.52 -14.95
N PHE A 232 -13.16 -7.81 -14.68
CA PHE A 232 -13.23 -6.84 -13.58
C PHE A 232 -13.13 -7.55 -12.22
N ARG A 233 -13.82 -8.68 -12.05
CA ARG A 233 -13.71 -9.51 -10.83
C ARG A 233 -12.33 -10.13 -10.69
N ARG A 234 -11.74 -10.56 -11.79
CA ARG A 234 -10.38 -11.13 -11.81
C ARG A 234 -9.31 -10.08 -11.52
N CYS A 235 -9.50 -8.82 -11.89
CA CYS A 235 -8.53 -7.75 -11.64
C CYS A 235 -8.71 -7.06 -10.29
N PHE A 236 -9.95 -6.84 -9.81
CA PHE A 236 -10.22 -6.07 -8.60
C PHE A 236 -10.80 -6.90 -7.44
N GLY A 237 -10.94 -8.21 -7.62
CA GLY A 237 -11.48 -9.13 -6.61
C GLY A 237 -12.96 -8.90 -6.27
N THR A 238 -13.66 -8.03 -7.00
CA THR A 238 -15.05 -7.63 -6.72
C THR A 238 -15.87 -7.42 -7.99
N SER A 239 -17.20 -7.35 -7.87
CA SER A 239 -18.06 -7.03 -9.01
C SER A 239 -18.08 -5.53 -9.30
N VAL A 240 -18.41 -5.15 -10.54
CA VAL A 240 -18.58 -3.74 -10.96
C VAL A 240 -19.54 -2.99 -10.03
N ALA A 241 -20.69 -3.57 -9.72
CA ALA A 241 -21.70 -2.94 -8.86
C ALA A 241 -21.23 -2.79 -7.40
N ALA A 242 -20.53 -3.79 -6.87
CA ALA A 242 -19.97 -3.73 -5.53
C ALA A 242 -18.85 -2.68 -5.44
N TYR A 243 -18.00 -2.58 -6.47
CA TYR A 243 -16.99 -1.53 -6.57
C TYR A 243 -17.61 -0.14 -6.52
N VAL A 244 -18.59 0.16 -7.38
CA VAL A 244 -19.31 1.44 -7.37
C VAL A 244 -19.93 1.73 -6.00
N THR A 245 -20.54 0.71 -5.38
CA THR A 245 -21.15 0.85 -4.05
C THR A 245 -20.12 1.25 -2.99
N GLU A 246 -18.97 0.58 -2.94
CA GLU A 246 -17.89 0.91 -2.00
C GLU A 246 -17.35 2.34 -2.24
N ARG A 247 -17.07 2.70 -3.49
CA ARG A 247 -16.58 4.05 -3.85
C ARG A 247 -17.57 5.15 -3.49
N ARG A 248 -18.88 4.91 -3.70
CA ARG A 248 -19.94 5.82 -3.26
C ARG A 248 -20.00 5.96 -1.75
N LEU A 249 -19.81 4.88 -1.00
CA LEU A 249 -19.80 4.90 0.47
C LEU A 249 -18.58 5.63 1.04
N ASP A 250 -17.40 5.46 0.43
CA ASP A 250 -16.20 6.22 0.78
C ASP A 250 -16.43 7.73 0.57
N LEU A 251 -16.97 8.11 -0.59
CA LEU A 251 -17.31 9.51 -0.88
C LEU A 251 -18.39 10.04 0.06
N ALA A 252 -19.39 9.23 0.40
CA ALA A 252 -20.43 9.60 1.36
C ALA A 252 -19.84 9.93 2.73
N LEU A 253 -18.89 9.14 3.22
CA LEU A 253 -18.21 9.38 4.48
C LEU A 253 -17.49 10.73 4.45
N THR A 254 -16.72 11.01 3.39
CA THR A 254 -16.04 12.30 3.23
C THR A 254 -17.00 13.49 3.21
N LEU A 255 -18.12 13.40 2.47
CA LEU A 255 -19.12 14.47 2.41
C LEU A 255 -19.79 14.70 3.77
N LEU A 256 -20.12 13.64 4.49
CA LEU A 256 -20.72 13.71 5.82
C LEU A 256 -19.76 14.32 6.86
N GLU A 257 -18.47 13.97 6.80
CA GLU A 257 -17.43 14.56 7.65
C GLU A 257 -17.21 16.04 7.37
N GLN A 258 -17.43 16.48 6.13
CA GLN A 258 -17.44 17.89 5.73
C GLN A 258 -18.72 18.63 6.14
N GLY A 259 -19.63 17.98 6.86
CA GLY A 259 -20.86 18.58 7.39
C GLY A 259 -22.06 18.52 6.45
N MET A 260 -21.97 17.82 5.31
CA MET A 260 -23.11 17.62 4.42
C MET A 260 -24.21 16.80 5.12
N THR A 261 -25.46 17.11 4.82
CA THR A 261 -26.58 16.32 5.36
C THR A 261 -26.65 14.94 4.70
N PRO A 262 -27.13 13.89 5.40
CA PRO A 262 -27.29 12.56 4.80
C PRO A 262 -28.15 12.54 3.53
N GLY A 263 -29.18 13.39 3.44
CA GLY A 263 -30.00 13.49 2.24
C GLY A 263 -29.23 14.08 1.05
N ALA A 264 -28.47 15.17 1.28
CA ALA A 264 -27.65 15.78 0.25
C ALA A 264 -26.49 14.86 -0.20
N ALA A 265 -25.83 14.19 0.75
CA ALA A 265 -24.78 13.23 0.45
C ALA A 265 -25.31 12.03 -0.36
N ALA A 266 -26.49 11.50 0.01
CA ALA A 266 -27.13 10.43 -0.76
C ALA A 266 -27.41 10.86 -2.21
N HIS A 267 -27.97 12.06 -2.40
CA HIS A 267 -28.24 12.59 -3.74
C HIS A 267 -26.95 12.74 -4.56
N GLN A 268 -25.88 13.29 -3.97
CA GLN A 268 -24.62 13.54 -4.66
C GLN A 268 -23.91 12.26 -5.13
N ILE A 269 -24.05 11.17 -4.38
CA ILE A 269 -23.45 9.87 -4.74
C ILE A 269 -24.43 8.97 -5.52
N GLY A 270 -25.61 9.46 -5.89
CA GLY A 270 -26.61 8.69 -6.65
C GLY A 270 -27.33 7.59 -5.86
N PHE A 271 -27.49 7.77 -4.54
CA PHE A 271 -28.29 6.92 -3.66
C PHE A 271 -29.58 7.62 -3.20
N THR A 272 -30.56 6.81 -2.81
CA THR A 272 -31.65 7.31 -1.96
C THR A 272 -31.17 7.40 -0.50
N ALA A 273 -31.78 8.27 0.30
CA ALA A 273 -31.42 8.40 1.72
C ALA A 273 -31.52 7.06 2.48
N SER A 274 -32.55 6.26 2.18
CA SER A 274 -32.74 4.92 2.77
C SER A 274 -31.66 3.93 2.33
N HIS A 275 -31.29 3.92 1.05
CA HIS A 275 -30.21 3.07 0.54
C HIS A 275 -28.87 3.45 1.16
N LEU A 276 -28.55 4.75 1.22
CA LEU A 276 -27.35 5.23 1.91
C LEU A 276 -27.34 4.76 3.36
N SER A 277 -28.40 4.98 4.14
CA SER A 277 -28.43 4.60 5.56
C SER A 277 -28.15 3.10 5.77
N ASN A 278 -28.76 2.22 4.97
CA ASN A 278 -28.59 0.78 5.10
C ASN A 278 -27.20 0.31 4.66
N ALA A 279 -26.73 0.79 3.50
CA ALA A 279 -25.42 0.41 2.96
C ALA A 279 -24.28 0.94 3.86
N PHE A 280 -24.41 2.16 4.36
CA PHE A 280 -23.44 2.80 5.25
C PHE A 280 -23.36 2.10 6.60
N HIS A 281 -24.51 1.74 7.20
CA HIS A 281 -24.52 0.97 8.44
C HIS A 281 -23.89 -0.42 8.28
N ARG A 282 -24.20 -1.12 7.18
CA ARG A 282 -23.60 -2.42 6.89
C ARG A 282 -22.08 -2.32 6.73
N ARG A 283 -21.57 -1.23 6.16
CA ARG A 283 -20.15 -1.05 5.87
C ARG A 283 -19.32 -0.53 7.05
N PHE A 284 -19.86 0.42 7.80
CA PHE A 284 -19.14 1.16 8.84
C PHE A 284 -19.62 0.85 10.26
N GLY A 285 -20.73 0.12 10.43
CA GLY A 285 -21.27 -0.27 11.73
C GLY A 285 -22.14 0.79 12.42
N PHE A 286 -22.32 1.97 11.82
CA PHE A 286 -23.14 3.07 12.36
C PHE A 286 -23.86 3.82 11.24
N ARG A 287 -24.84 4.66 11.58
CA ARG A 287 -25.67 5.35 10.58
C ARG A 287 -25.07 6.70 10.19
N PRO A 288 -25.33 7.21 8.97
CA PRO A 288 -24.89 8.54 8.54
C PRO A 288 -25.29 9.67 9.51
N SER A 289 -26.45 9.53 10.16
CA SER A 289 -26.96 10.50 11.14
C SER A 289 -26.10 10.61 12.40
N ASP A 290 -25.33 9.58 12.73
CA ASP A 290 -24.54 9.51 13.96
C ASP A 290 -23.30 10.42 13.87
N LEU A 291 -22.72 10.55 12.66
CA LEU A 291 -21.61 11.48 12.37
C LEU A 291 -21.99 12.93 12.65
N ARG A 292 -23.21 13.34 12.28
CA ARG A 292 -23.67 14.72 12.48
C ARG A 292 -23.92 15.07 13.95
N ARG A 293 -24.20 14.07 14.80
CA ARG A 293 -24.44 14.28 16.24
C ARG A 293 -23.14 14.32 17.05
N GLY A 294 -21.97 14.31 16.40
CA GLY A 294 -20.67 14.29 17.07
C GLY A 294 -20.40 13.00 17.84
N ARG A 295 -21.21 11.94 17.66
CA ARG A 295 -20.96 10.64 18.26
C ARG A 295 -19.92 9.90 17.43
N LYS A 296 -18.64 10.15 17.73
CA LYS A 296 -17.56 9.25 17.33
C LYS A 296 -17.70 7.97 18.19
N PHE A 297 -18.24 6.92 17.58
CA PHE A 297 -18.45 5.54 18.06
C PHE A 297 -19.57 5.26 19.10
N PRO A 298 -20.37 4.18 18.92
CA PRO A 298 -21.00 3.46 20.01
C PRO A 298 -19.95 2.56 20.72
N PRO A 299 -20.05 2.33 22.04
CA PRO A 299 -19.14 1.45 22.77
C PRO A 299 -19.21 0.03 22.19
N SER A 300 -18.05 -0.59 22.00
CA SER A 300 -17.94 -2.02 21.70
C SER A 300 -18.64 -2.82 22.78
N GLN A 301 -19.74 -3.50 22.42
CA GLN A 301 -20.33 -4.53 23.24
C GLN A 301 -19.70 -5.88 22.87
N GLY A 302 -19.19 -6.61 23.86
CA GLY A 302 -18.68 -7.97 23.74
C GLY A 302 -17.25 -8.10 24.20
#